data_AF-A0A969SNH1-F1
#
_entry.id   AF-A0A969SNH1-F1
#
_cell.length_a   1.000
_cell.length_b   1.000
_cell.length_c   1.000
_cell.angle_alpha   90.00
_cell.angle_beta   90.00
_cell.angle_gamma   90.00
#
_symmetry.space_group_name_H-M   'P 1'
#
loop_
_entity.id
_entity.type
_entity.pdbx_description
1 polymer ?
#
loop_
_entity_poly.entity_id
_entity_poly.type
_entity_poly.pdbx_seq_one_letter_code
_entity_poly.pdbx_strand_id
1 'polypeptide(L)'
;MKFSKLDLSNLLGIAHSDGYLQLLLDRGDELELLEIPAPIQAYEGLQDLNELIAEVPPLLEEQEFAMLPIASTMANAIGYDSENEVLQIEFNSGAVYEYSDIDEDTWEDLYTSDAVGRYFNQNIKGRYQSQRIE
;
A
#
# COMPACT_ATOMS: atom_id res chain seq x y z
N MET A 1 -1.20 -38.19 7.34
CA MET A 1 -2.11 -37.29 6.62
C MET A 1 -1.51 -37.05 5.23
N LYS A 2 -2.30 -37.15 4.15
CA LYS A 2 -1.82 -36.94 2.78
C LYS A 2 -2.34 -35.59 2.30
N PHE A 3 -1.45 -34.76 1.78
CA PHE A 3 -1.82 -33.49 1.17
C PHE A 3 -2.00 -33.68 -0.34
N SER A 4 -2.99 -32.99 -0.90
CA SER A 4 -3.26 -32.96 -2.34
C SER A 4 -3.25 -31.51 -2.80
N LYS A 5 -2.61 -31.24 -3.94
CA LYS A 5 -2.67 -29.93 -4.58
C LYS A 5 -4.08 -29.74 -5.15
N LEU A 6 -4.69 -28.59 -4.89
CA LEU A 6 -5.91 -28.15 -5.54
C LEU A 6 -5.54 -27.19 -6.67
N ASP A 7 -6.19 -27.33 -7.81
CA ASP A 7 -6.09 -26.38 -8.93
C ASP A 7 -7.34 -25.50 -8.90
N LEU A 8 -7.13 -24.21 -8.69
CA LEU A 8 -8.18 -23.19 -8.57
C LEU A 8 -8.03 -22.11 -9.65
N SER A 9 -7.27 -22.39 -10.73
CA SER A 9 -6.96 -21.42 -11.79
C SER A 9 -8.18 -20.80 -12.48
N ASN A 10 -9.30 -21.52 -12.51
CA ASN A 10 -10.55 -21.06 -13.13
C ASN A 10 -11.55 -20.48 -12.12
N LEU A 11 -11.20 -20.33 -10.85
CA LEU A 11 -12.08 -19.77 -9.82
C LEU A 11 -11.92 -18.26 -9.76
N LEU A 12 -12.99 -17.52 -10.01
CA LEU A 12 -13.01 -16.05 -10.02
C LEU A 12 -13.54 -15.45 -8.72
N GLY A 13 -14.40 -16.16 -7.99
CA GLY A 13 -15.01 -15.64 -6.77
C GLY A 13 -15.66 -16.71 -5.92
N ILE A 14 -15.77 -16.42 -4.62
CA ILE A 14 -16.41 -17.27 -3.62
C ILE A 14 -17.34 -16.41 -2.75
N ALA A 15 -18.54 -16.89 -2.51
CA ALA A 15 -19.49 -16.31 -1.56
C ALA A 15 -20.18 -17.39 -0.74
N HIS A 16 -20.87 -17.01 0.33
CA HIS A 16 -21.71 -17.91 1.10
C HIS A 16 -23.08 -17.29 1.33
N SER A 17 -24.14 -18.02 0.99
CA SER A 17 -25.51 -17.64 1.28
C SER A 17 -26.38 -18.87 1.48
N ASP A 18 -27.36 -18.76 2.38
CA ASP A 18 -28.39 -19.79 2.62
C ASP A 18 -27.86 -21.22 2.88
N GLY A 19 -26.64 -21.35 3.43
CA GLY A 19 -26.02 -22.66 3.71
C GLY A 19 -25.29 -23.28 2.51
N TYR A 20 -25.05 -22.49 1.46
CA TYR A 20 -24.32 -22.88 0.27
C TYR A 20 -23.11 -21.98 0.07
N LEU A 21 -21.98 -22.62 -0.27
CA LEU A 21 -20.83 -21.94 -0.86
C LEU A 21 -21.11 -21.76 -2.35
N GLN A 22 -21.04 -20.53 -2.82
CA GLN A 22 -21.21 -20.14 -4.21
C GLN A 22 -19.83 -19.92 -4.83
N LEU A 23 -19.54 -20.62 -5.92
CA LEU A 23 -18.27 -20.54 -6.65
C LEU A 23 -18.54 -19.97 -8.04
N LEU A 24 -17.91 -18.85 -8.36
CA LEU A 24 -17.96 -18.26 -9.70
C LEU A 24 -16.75 -18.76 -10.50
N LEU A 25 -17.00 -19.50 -11.57
CA LEU A 25 -15.98 -20.14 -12.39
C LEU A 25 -15.91 -19.50 -13.78
N ASP A 26 -14.69 -19.39 -14.31
CA ASP A 26 -14.43 -19.06 -15.70
C ASP A 26 -14.40 -20.33 -16.56
N ARG A 27 -15.23 -20.38 -17.60
CA ARG A 27 -15.23 -21.45 -18.62
C ARG A 27 -14.69 -21.00 -19.96
N GLY A 28 -14.09 -19.81 -20.04
CA GLY A 28 -13.56 -19.17 -21.24
C GLY A 28 -14.60 -18.32 -21.95
N ASP A 29 -15.72 -18.93 -22.35
CA ASP A 29 -16.78 -18.23 -23.11
C ASP A 29 -17.96 -17.80 -22.23
N GLU A 30 -18.06 -18.32 -21.01
CA GLU A 30 -19.12 -18.01 -20.06
C GLU A 30 -18.65 -18.11 -18.61
N LEU A 31 -19.41 -17.48 -17.72
CA LEU A 31 -19.26 -17.62 -16.28
C LEU A 31 -20.26 -18.63 -15.75
N GLU A 32 -19.79 -19.59 -14.97
CA GLU A 32 -20.62 -20.60 -14.33
C GLU A 32 -20.67 -20.35 -12.81
N LEU A 33 -21.88 -20.27 -12.25
CA LEU A 33 -22.08 -20.22 -10.80
C LEU A 33 -22.40 -21.64 -10.29
N LEU A 34 -21.56 -22.18 -9.42
CA LEU A 34 -21.77 -23.47 -8.78
C LEU A 34 -22.12 -23.28 -7.31
N GLU A 35 -23.13 -24.00 -6.83
CA GLU A 35 -23.53 -23.98 -5.42
C GLU A 35 -23.22 -25.32 -4.75
N ILE A 36 -22.50 -25.27 -3.63
CA ILE A 36 -22.10 -26.44 -2.86
C ILE A 36 -22.63 -26.28 -1.43
N PRO A 37 -23.45 -27.21 -0.90
CA PRO A 37 -23.87 -27.17 0.50
C PRO A 37 -22.66 -27.14 1.43
N ALA A 38 -22.52 -26.08 2.22
CA ALA A 38 -21.39 -25.89 3.10
C ALA A 38 -21.78 -25.08 4.33
N PRO A 39 -21.24 -25.40 5.52
CA PRO A 39 -21.40 -24.55 6.68
C PRO A 39 -20.67 -23.20 6.47
N ILE A 40 -21.16 -22.12 7.11
CA ILE A 40 -20.54 -20.79 7.00
C ILE A 40 -19.06 -20.80 7.41
N GLN A 41 -18.68 -21.66 8.36
CA GLN A 41 -17.29 -21.83 8.81
C GLN A 41 -16.34 -22.26 7.68
N ALA A 42 -16.84 -22.91 6.62
CA ALA A 42 -16.02 -23.25 5.46
C ALA A 42 -15.66 -22.01 4.66
N TYR A 43 -16.57 -21.03 4.55
CA TYR A 43 -16.30 -19.75 3.91
C TYR A 43 -15.37 -18.89 4.78
N GLU A 44 -15.64 -18.79 6.08
CA GLU A 44 -14.78 -18.06 7.04
C GLU A 44 -13.34 -18.59 6.99
N GLY A 45 -13.14 -19.91 7.04
CA GLY A 45 -11.80 -20.49 6.93
C GLY A 45 -11.10 -20.24 5.59
N LEU A 46 -11.85 -20.04 4.50
CA LEU A 46 -11.27 -19.61 3.21
C LEU A 46 -10.88 -18.13 3.22
N GLN A 47 -11.63 -17.28 3.93
CA GLN A 47 -11.24 -15.88 4.15
C GLN A 47 -9.98 -15.79 5.01
N ASP A 48 -9.92 -16.51 6.12
CA ASP A 48 -8.74 -16.59 6.98
C ASP A 48 -7.52 -17.11 6.20
N LEU A 49 -7.71 -18.12 5.35
CA LEU A 49 -6.66 -18.63 4.48
C LEU A 49 -6.21 -17.56 3.48
N ASN A 50 -7.16 -16.83 2.87
CA ASN A 50 -6.84 -15.74 1.96
C ASN A 50 -6.01 -14.67 2.67
N GLU A 51 -6.37 -14.28 3.89
CA GLU A 51 -5.58 -13.33 4.69
C GLU A 51 -4.17 -13.87 4.99
N LEU A 52 -4.05 -15.14 5.40
CA LEU A 52 -2.77 -15.76 5.73
C LEU A 52 -1.84 -15.91 4.52
N ILE A 53 -2.36 -16.27 3.34
CA ILE A 53 -1.56 -16.35 2.12
C ILE A 53 -1.34 -14.98 1.48
N ALA A 54 -2.25 -14.04 1.72
CA ALA A 54 -2.09 -12.64 1.39
C ALA A 54 -1.16 -11.93 2.37
N GLU A 55 -0.45 -12.61 3.28
CA GLU A 55 0.79 -12.13 3.93
C GLU A 55 1.96 -11.98 2.92
N VAL A 56 1.66 -11.40 1.76
CA VAL A 56 2.55 -10.42 1.12
C VAL A 56 2.16 -9.09 1.77
N PRO A 57 3.12 -8.25 2.20
CA PRO A 57 2.90 -7.21 3.21
C PRO A 57 1.79 -6.22 2.82
N PRO A 58 1.33 -5.32 3.71
CA PRO A 58 0.68 -4.08 3.27
C PRO A 58 1.67 -3.30 2.39
N LEU A 59 1.75 -3.69 1.13
CA LEU A 59 2.49 -3.09 0.04
C LEU A 59 1.45 -3.10 -1.06
N LEU A 60 0.89 -1.92 -1.32
CA LEU A 60 -0.38 -1.61 -2.00
C LEU A 60 -1.54 -1.23 -1.06
N GLU A 61 -1.26 -0.77 0.16
CA GLU A 61 -1.69 0.61 0.36
C GLU A 61 -0.69 1.43 -0.45
N GLU A 62 -1.12 1.95 -1.60
CA GLU A 62 -0.69 3.29 -1.97
C GLU A 62 -1.14 4.20 -0.83
N GLN A 63 -0.44 4.16 0.30
CA GLN A 63 -0.57 5.21 1.28
C GLN A 63 0.20 6.38 0.67
N GLU A 64 -0.45 7.01 -0.31
CA GLU A 64 -0.19 8.40 -0.62
C GLU A 64 -0.46 9.17 0.67
N PHE A 65 0.55 9.27 1.55
CA PHE A 65 0.48 10.25 2.61
C PHE A 65 0.40 11.62 1.92
N ALA A 66 -0.53 12.45 2.40
CA ALA A 66 -0.96 13.62 1.67
C ALA A 66 0.20 14.58 1.41
N MET A 67 0.54 14.76 0.13
CA MET A 67 1.52 15.75 -0.30
C MET A 67 0.90 17.16 -0.17
N LEU A 68 1.53 18.01 0.64
CA LEU A 68 1.10 19.39 0.87
C LEU A 68 1.84 20.32 -0.10
N PRO A 69 1.14 21.09 -0.93
CA PRO A 69 1.78 22.07 -1.81
C PRO A 69 2.41 23.18 -0.99
N ILE A 70 3.62 23.60 -1.38
CA ILE A 70 4.37 24.66 -0.69
C ILE A 70 4.84 25.74 -1.65
N ALA A 71 4.97 26.97 -1.15
CA ALA A 71 5.56 28.07 -1.90
C ALA A 71 7.09 28.05 -1.72
N SER A 72 7.79 27.27 -2.56
CA SER A 72 9.25 27.15 -2.50
C SER A 72 9.88 27.16 -3.89
N THR A 73 11.09 27.71 -4.00
CA THR A 73 11.89 27.63 -5.24
C THR A 73 12.55 26.26 -5.42
N MET A 74 12.53 25.41 -4.39
CA MET A 74 13.09 24.06 -4.41
C MET A 74 12.07 23.00 -4.79
N ALA A 75 10.87 23.05 -4.22
CA ALA A 75 9.90 21.96 -4.24
C ALA A 75 8.47 22.46 -4.43
N ASN A 76 7.67 21.65 -5.13
CA ASN A 76 6.25 21.87 -5.40
C ASN A 76 5.41 21.44 -4.19
N ALA A 77 5.75 20.29 -3.61
CA ALA A 77 5.05 19.69 -2.50
C ALA A 77 5.98 18.89 -1.60
N ILE A 78 5.59 18.76 -0.33
CA ILE A 78 6.24 17.89 0.65
C ILE A 78 5.17 17.13 1.43
N GLY A 79 5.47 15.90 1.83
CA GLY A 79 4.61 15.07 2.66
C GLY A 79 5.45 14.36 3.72
N TYR A 80 4.82 13.98 4.82
CA TYR A 80 5.48 13.23 5.86
C TYR A 80 4.55 12.17 6.46
N ASP A 81 5.11 10.99 6.62
CA ASP A 81 4.50 9.86 7.30
C ASP A 81 5.18 9.69 8.67
N SER A 82 4.45 9.99 9.73
CA SER A 82 4.95 9.88 11.11
C SER A 82 5.03 8.44 11.61
N GLU A 83 4.25 7.52 11.04
CA GLU A 83 4.29 6.11 11.46
C GLU A 83 5.55 5.43 10.93
N ASN A 84 5.98 5.79 9.73
CA ASN A 84 7.16 5.23 9.08
C ASN A 84 8.39 6.15 9.09
N GLU A 85 8.30 7.36 9.64
CA GLU A 85 9.37 8.37 9.68
C GLU A 85 9.93 8.68 8.27
N VAL A 86 9.03 8.83 7.29
CA VAL A 86 9.38 9.06 5.87
C VAL A 86 8.93 10.45 5.43
N LEU A 87 9.88 11.24 4.93
CA LEU A 87 9.63 12.51 4.25
C LEU A 87 9.68 12.30 2.74
N GLN A 88 8.65 12.73 2.02
CA GLN A 88 8.67 12.82 0.56
C GLN A 88 8.72 14.26 0.10
N ILE A 89 9.52 14.51 -0.93
CA ILE A 89 9.69 15.82 -1.56
C ILE A 89 9.49 15.68 -3.06
N GLU A 90 8.52 16.41 -3.59
CA GLU A 90 8.39 16.66 -5.02
C GLU A 90 9.15 17.94 -5.36
N PHE A 91 10.31 17.81 -6.01
CA PHE A 91 11.09 18.95 -6.45
C PHE A 91 10.42 19.67 -7.62
N ASN A 92 10.70 20.97 -7.80
CA ASN A 92 10.19 21.76 -8.93
C ASN A 92 10.58 21.20 -10.31
N SER A 93 11.58 20.30 -10.37
CA SER A 93 11.94 19.56 -11.58
C SER A 93 10.99 18.40 -11.91
N GLY A 94 10.01 18.11 -11.05
CA GLY A 94 9.12 16.95 -11.12
C GLY A 94 9.73 15.66 -10.58
N ALA A 95 10.95 15.71 -10.03
CA ALA A 95 11.56 14.53 -9.41
C ALA A 95 11.00 14.35 -8.00
N VAL A 96 10.63 13.13 -7.65
CA VAL A 96 10.12 12.79 -6.32
C VAL A 96 11.15 11.93 -5.59
N TYR A 97 11.45 12.30 -4.35
CA TYR A 97 12.37 11.56 -3.49
C TYR A 97 11.73 11.32 -2.13
N GLU A 98 12.02 10.14 -1.58
CA GLU A 98 11.79 9.82 -0.17
C GLU A 98 13.10 9.91 0.62
N TYR A 99 12.96 10.32 1.87
CA TYR A 99 14.00 10.35 2.89
C TYR A 99 13.49 9.59 4.10
N SER A 100 14.18 8.52 4.49
CA SER A 100 13.84 7.68 5.65
C SER A 100 14.50 8.20 6.94
N ASP A 101 13.98 7.75 8.07
CA ASP A 101 14.47 8.07 9.43
C ASP A 101 14.42 9.58 9.75
N ILE A 102 13.43 10.29 9.20
CA ILE A 102 13.19 11.70 9.49
C ILE A 102 12.29 11.76 10.73
N ASP A 103 12.78 12.32 11.82
CA ASP A 103 11.96 12.51 13.02
C ASP A 103 10.93 13.65 12.87
N GLU A 104 9.92 13.63 13.76
CA GLU A 104 8.83 14.60 13.75
C GLU A 104 9.32 16.05 13.93
N ASP A 105 10.34 16.26 14.76
CA ASP A 105 10.96 17.58 14.97
C ASP A 105 11.58 18.13 13.67
N THR A 106 12.32 17.30 12.92
CA THR A 106 12.93 17.68 11.63
C THR A 106 11.86 17.96 10.58
N TRP A 107 10.77 17.20 10.58
CA TRP A 107 9.61 17.47 9.73
C TRP A 107 8.96 18.82 10.06
N GLU A 108 8.63 19.07 11.33
CA GLU A 108 7.97 20.30 11.76
C GLU A 108 8.82 21.53 11.43
N ASP A 109 10.13 21.46 11.69
CA ASP A 109 11.07 22.51 11.36
C ASP A 109 11.16 22.77 9.83
N LEU A 110 11.16 21.72 9.01
CA LEU A 110 11.16 21.85 7.55
C LEU A 110 9.84 22.48 7.06
N TYR A 111 8.71 21.96 7.54
CA TYR A 111 7.36 22.34 7.13
C TYR A 111 7.04 23.80 7.50
N THR A 112 7.50 24.26 8.67
CA THR A 112 7.27 25.62 9.16
C THR A 112 8.34 26.63 8.73
N SER A 113 9.41 26.19 8.04
CA SER A 113 10.50 27.07 7.63
C SER A 113 10.08 28.06 6.53
N ASP A 114 10.25 29.36 6.78
CA ASP A 114 10.18 30.42 5.75
C ASP A 114 11.20 30.22 4.62
N ALA A 115 12.21 29.35 4.83
CA ALA A 115 13.28 29.06 3.88
C ALA A 115 13.50 27.56 3.71
N VAL A 116 12.43 26.81 3.39
CA VAL A 116 12.40 25.35 3.18
C VAL A 116 13.67 24.82 2.47
N GLY A 117 14.05 25.41 1.34
CA GLY A 117 15.22 24.95 0.59
C GLY A 117 16.55 25.13 1.32
N ARG A 118 16.70 26.18 2.15
CA ARG A 118 17.90 26.36 2.98
C ARG A 118 17.94 25.31 4.09
N TYR A 119 16.81 25.09 4.76
CA TYR A 119 16.70 24.07 5.81
C TYR A 119 17.03 22.68 5.25
N PHE A 120 16.39 22.28 4.15
CA PHE A 120 16.64 21.01 3.48
C PHE A 120 18.13 20.82 3.16
N ASN A 121 18.80 21.81 2.57
CA ASN A 121 20.23 21.69 2.22
C ASN A 121 21.15 21.59 3.45
N GLN A 122 20.75 22.17 4.59
CA GLN A 122 21.57 22.18 5.80
C GLN A 122 21.35 20.93 6.66
N ASN A 123 20.11 20.48 6.76
CA ASN A 123 19.70 19.50 7.76
C ASN A 123 19.31 18.14 7.17
N ILE A 124 18.93 18.05 5.89
CA ILE A 124 18.40 16.81 5.31
C ILE A 124 19.30 16.26 4.20
N LYS A 125 19.68 17.13 3.25
CA LYS A 125 20.40 16.72 2.04
C LYS A 125 21.73 16.04 2.36
N GLY A 126 21.84 14.77 1.98
CA GLY A 126 23.04 13.96 2.16
C GLY A 126 23.27 13.48 3.60
N ARG A 127 22.31 13.69 4.50
CA ARG A 127 22.35 13.17 5.88
C ARG A 127 21.46 11.96 6.10
N TYR A 128 20.36 11.88 5.35
CA TYR A 128 19.41 10.76 5.41
C TYR A 128 19.54 9.86 4.18
N GLN A 129 19.21 8.58 4.37
CA GLN A 129 19.04 7.67 3.25
C GLN A 129 17.92 8.20 2.37
N SER A 130 18.16 8.22 1.06
CA SER A 130 17.16 8.71 0.12
C SER A 130 17.07 7.80 -1.09
N GLN A 131 15.85 7.69 -1.61
CA GLN A 131 15.57 6.98 -2.84
C GLN A 131 14.69 7.84 -3.73
N ARG A 132 14.89 7.69 -5.04
CA ARG A 132 14.03 8.33 -6.03
C ARG A 132 12.84 7.40 -6.28
N ILE A 133 11.63 7.96 -6.25
CA ILE A 133 10.43 7.27 -6.72
C ILE A 133 10.30 7.49 -8.23
N GLU A 134 9.99 6.43 -8.97
CA GLU A 134 9.71 6.46 -10.42
C GLU A 134 8.21 6.52 -10.72
#